data_AF-A0A6I2UE67-F1
#
_entry.id   AF-A0A6I2UE67-F1
#
_cell.length_a   1.000
_cell.length_b   1.000
_cell.length_c   1.000
_cell.angle_alpha   90.00
_cell.angle_beta   90.00
_cell.angle_gamma   90.00
#
_symmetry.space_group_name_H-M   'P 1'
#
loop_
_entity.id
_entity.type
_entity.pdbx_description
1 polymer ?
#
loop_
_entity_poly.entity_id
_entity_poly.type
_entity_poly.pdbx_seq_one_letter_code
_entity_poly.pdbx_strand_id
1 'polypeptide(L)' 'MIPLSSSEFLKEFSIYADKANDENQALFVQRSNDKNLVVLPMDMYNDLQKQIYQLKNKK' A
#
# COMPACT_ATOMS: atom_id res chain seq x y z
N MET A 1 1.61 -9.24 1.04
CA MET A 1 0.94 -8.33 0.08
C MET A 1 -0.25 -9.06 -0.50
N ILE A 2 -1.45 -8.51 -0.36
CA ILE A 2 -2.70 -9.15 -0.79
C ILE A 2 -3.15 -8.54 -2.13
N PRO A 3 -3.36 -9.32 -3.20
CA PRO A 3 -3.89 -8.82 -4.45
C PRO A 3 -5.41 -8.58 -4.35
N LEU A 4 -5.89 -7.50 -4.94
CA LEU A 4 -7.31 -7.15 -5.00
C LEU A 4 -7.66 -6.51 -6.34
N SER A 5 -8.84 -6.78 -6.90
CA SER A 5 -9.26 -6.06 -8.11
C SER A 5 -9.67 -4.61 -7.78
N SER A 6 -9.50 -3.68 -8.71
CA SER A 6 -9.92 -2.29 -8.48
C SER A 6 -11.41 -2.12 -8.24
N SER A 7 -12.23 -3.01 -8.80
CA SER A 7 -13.68 -2.96 -8.61
C SER A 7 -14.05 -3.29 -7.16
N GLU A 8 -13.43 -4.33 -6.58
CA GLU A 8 -13.59 -4.68 -5.17
C GLU A 8 -13.04 -3.57 -4.27
N PHE A 9 -11.88 -3.00 -4.62
CA PHE A 9 -11.25 -1.94 -3.84
C PHE A 9 -12.14 -0.70 -3.75
N LEU A 10 -12.72 -0.28 -4.87
CA LEU A 10 -13.56 0.92 -4.91
C LEU A 10 -14.90 0.72 -4.20
N LYS A 11 -15.47 -0.49 -4.28
CA LYS A 11 -16.74 -0.81 -3.62
C LYS A 11 -16.60 -0.79 -2.10
N GLU A 12 -15.51 -1.35 -1.58
CA GLU A 12 -15.30 -1.55 -0.15
C GLU A 12 -14.02 -0.84 0.34
N PHE A 13 -13.78 0.38 -0.16
CA PHE A 13 -12.54 1.13 0.09
C PHE A 13 -12.19 1.22 1.57
N SER A 14 -13.15 1.64 2.41
CA SER A 14 -12.94 1.81 3.84
C SER A 14 -12.51 0.50 4.51
N ILE A 15 -13.17 -0.62 4.19
CA ILE A 15 -12.86 -1.93 4.78
C ILE A 15 -11.43 -2.33 4.46
N TYR A 16 -11.01 -2.17 3.20
CA TYR A 16 -9.65 -2.53 2.79
C TYR A 16 -8.60 -1.55 3.31
N ALA A 17 -8.91 -0.26 3.42
CA ALA A 17 -8.01 0.73 4.01
C ALA A 17 -7.82 0.47 5.52
N ASP A 18 -8.90 0.22 6.25
CA ASP A 18 -8.88 -0.13 7.68
C ASP A 18 -8.10 -1.44 7.87
N LYS A 19 -8.40 -2.48 7.08
CA LYS A 19 -7.67 -3.75 7.14
C LYS A 19 -6.17 -3.59 6.83
N ALA A 20 -5.81 -2.76 5.85
CA ALA A 20 -4.41 -2.49 5.55
C ALA A 20 -3.71 -1.85 6.76
N ASN A 21 -4.37 -0.88 7.40
CA ASN A 21 -3.86 -0.17 8.56
C ASN A 21 -3.76 -1.08 9.79
N ASP A 22 -4.84 -1.76 10.15
CA ASP A 22 -4.97 -2.59 11.36
C ASP A 22 -4.04 -3.80 11.33
N GLU A 23 -3.91 -4.44 10.16
CA GLU A 23 -3.00 -5.57 9.97
C GLU A 23 -1.58 -5.12 9.58
N ASN A 24 -1.33 -3.81 9.50
CA ASN A 24 -0.09 -3.19 9.04
C ASN A 24 0.48 -3.88 7.78
N GLN A 25 -0.32 -3.94 6.71
CA GLN A 25 0.00 -4.68 5.50
C GLN A 25 -0.21 -3.86 4.23
N ALA A 26 0.57 -4.21 3.20
CA ALA A 26 0.43 -3.65 1.85
C ALA A 26 -0.62 -4.41 1.03
N LEU A 27 -1.48 -3.67 0.33
CA LEU A 27 -2.44 -4.21 -0.64
C LEU A 27 -2.00 -3.88 -2.07
N PHE A 28 -2.16 -4.83 -2.99
CA PHE A 28 -1.86 -4.65 -4.41
C PHE A 28 -3.16 -4.58 -5.21
N VAL A 29 -3.48 -3.40 -5.74
CA VAL A 29 -4.71 -3.16 -6.50
C VAL A 29 -4.44 -3.37 -7.98
N GLN A 30 -5.04 -4.44 -8.52
CA GLN A 30 -4.97 -4.83 -9.92
C GLN A 30 -6.04 -4.13 -10.75
N ARG A 31 -5.64 -3.57 -11.89
CA ARG A 31 -6.50 -2.87 -12.84
C ARG A 31 -6.37 -3.50 -14.21
N SER A 32 -7.50 -3.64 -14.91
CA SER A 32 -7.57 -4.25 -16.24
C SER A 32 -6.79 -3.48 -17.33
N ASN A 33 -6.39 -2.24 -17.04
CA ASN A 33 -5.59 -1.40 -17.93
C ASN A 33 -4.09 -1.37 -17.57
N ASP A 34 -3.63 -2.35 -16.78
CA ASP A 34 -2.25 -2.49 -16.28
C ASP A 34 -1.74 -1.34 -15.39
N LYS A 35 -2.58 -0.36 -15.05
CA LYS A 35 -2.21 0.78 -14.19
C LYS A 35 -2.34 0.42 -12.71
N ASN A 36 -1.71 -0.68 -12.30
CA ASN A 36 -1.78 -1.24 -10.95
C ASN A 36 -1.21 -0.28 -9.89
N LEU A 37 -1.69 -0.40 -8.65
CA LEU A 37 -1.31 0.48 -7.54
C LEU A 37 -1.00 -0.36 -6.29
N VAL A 38 -0.21 0.20 -5.37
CA VAL A 38 -0.02 -0.36 -4.02
C VAL A 38 -0.62 0.61 -3.01
N VAL A 39 -1.42 0.08 -2.09
CA VAL A 39 -1.95 0.82 -0.95
C VAL A 39 -1.15 0.41 0.28
N LEU A 40 -0.60 1.41 0.97
CA LEU A 40 0.20 1.25 2.18
C LEU A 40 -0.43 2.03 3.32
N PRO A 41 -0.38 1.51 4.56
CA PRO A 41 -0.56 2.32 5.76
C PRO A 41 0.44 3.47 5.77
N MET A 42 0.01 4.62 6.29
CA MET A 42 0.86 5.81 6.33
C MET A 42 2.16 5.56 7.11
N ASP A 43 2.08 4.81 8.21
CA ASP A 43 3.25 4.46 9.02
C ASP A 43 4.25 3.59 8.26
N MET A 44 3.76 2.57 7.55
CA MET A 44 4.60 1.74 6.69
C MET A 44 5.27 2.58 5.59
N TYR A 45 4.53 3.49 4.96
CA TYR A 45 5.10 4.41 3.97
C TYR A 45 6.20 5.29 4.60
N ASN A 46 5.95 5.89 5.76
CA ASN A 46 6.89 6.76 6.45
C ASN A 46 8.17 6.01 6.84
N ASP A 47 8.06 4.79 7.33
CA ASP A 47 9.22 3.99 7.72
C ASP A 47 10.05 3.56 6.52
N LEU A 48 9.42 3.24 5.38
CA LEU A 48 10.13 3.03 4.12
C LEU A 48 10.89 4.29 3.68
N GLN A 49 10.28 5.47 3.76
CA GLN A 49 10.94 6.73 3.42
C GLN A 49 12.14 7.01 4.33
N LYS A 50 12.00 6.80 5.64
CA LYS A 50 13.11 6.95 6.60
C LYS A 50 14.27 6.01 6.28
N GLN A 51 13.98 4.73 5.99
CA GLN A 51 15.02 3.75 5.63
C GLN A 51 15.75 4.17 4.35
N ILE A 52 15.01 4.61 3.32
CA ILE A 52 15.60 5.11 2.06
C ILE A 52 16.49 6.32 2.33
N TYR A 53 16.04 7.27 3.15
CA TYR A 53 16.82 8.45 3.52
C TYR A 53 18.13 8.08 4.23
N GLN A 54 18.06 7.19 5.22
CA GLN A 54 19.25 6.71 5.94
C GLN A 54 20.24 5.99 5.02
N LEU A 55 19.76 5.15 4.10
CA LEU A 55 20.62 4.45 3.14
C LEU A 55 21.29 5.42 2.16
N LYS A 56 20.60 6.48 1.73
CA LYS A 56 21.17 7.49 0.84
C LYS A 56 22.25 8.33 1.52
N ASN A 57 22.07 8.64 2.80
CA ASN A 57 22.97 9.51 3.57
C ASN A 57 24.07 8.78 4.34
N LYS A 58 24.12 7.44 4.26
CA LYS A 58 25.26 6.62 4.70
C LYS A 58 26.38 6.55 3.65
N LYS A 59 26.32 7.37 2.61
CA LYS A 59 27.41 7.65 1.67
C LYS A 59 28.23 8.84 2.15
#